data_AF-A0A444UB28-F1
#
_entry.id   AF-A0A444UB28-F1
#
_cell.length_a   1.000
_cell.length_b   1.000
_cell.length_c   1.000
_cell.angle_alpha   90.00
_cell.angle_beta   90.00
_cell.angle_gamma   90.00
#
_symmetry.space_group_name_H-M   'P 1'
#
loop_
_entity.id
_entity.type
_entity.pdbx_description
1 polymer ?
#
loop_
_entity_poly.entity_id
_entity_poly.type
_entity_poly.pdbx_seq_one_letter_code
_entity_poly.pdbx_strand_id
1 'polypeptide(L)'
;MDLVYSNRSDVTSENESSALYRSYFPSWEDFNSSVDDIRYFVIGVYTFPKAPKALKGKGAVEKKVVHPYSRKAAQMAREVTKQEKKERKKNEKAIRLSSTGEKLLWFQSQLDPSKTEYSKKEACAIIERYLHRFDSELEQIELVNGIKGRQGRQHSSRENDIKQTIERERMQYEGYGIEIPEIMNGKHLKMFR
;
A
#
# COMPACT_ATOMS: atom_id res chain seq x y z
N MET A 1 -0.21 65.02 31.41
CA MET A 1 0.08 66.05 30.40
C MET A 1 1.52 65.86 29.99
N ASP A 2 1.95 65.67 28.75
CA ASP A 2 1.35 65.45 27.42
C ASP A 2 2.57 65.08 26.54
N LEU A 3 2.55 63.92 25.87
CA LEU A 3 2.45 63.77 24.41
C LEU A 3 3.72 64.03 23.56
N VAL A 4 4.04 63.00 22.76
CA VAL A 4 4.50 63.02 21.34
C VAL A 4 5.99 62.73 21.02
N TYR A 5 6.19 61.50 20.52
CA TYR A 5 6.93 61.02 19.33
C TYR A 5 8.30 61.63 18.95
N SER A 6 9.31 60.76 18.75
CA SER A 6 9.68 60.31 17.39
C SER A 6 10.65 59.12 17.44
N ASN A 7 10.26 58.02 16.78
CA ASN A 7 11.13 56.91 16.39
C ASN A 7 11.44 57.04 14.89
N ARG A 8 12.71 56.89 14.50
CA ARG A 8 13.19 56.67 13.12
C ARG A 8 14.65 56.24 13.20
N SER A 9 15.21 55.21 12.57
CA SER A 9 14.83 54.08 11.68
C SER A 9 16.02 53.08 11.85
N ASP A 10 15.92 51.76 11.69
CA ASP A 10 15.83 51.10 10.40
C ASP A 10 15.62 49.56 10.54
N VAL A 11 14.73 49.08 9.68
CA VAL A 11 14.64 47.79 9.01
C VAL A 11 14.54 46.50 9.84
N THR A 12 13.29 46.09 10.00
CA THR A 12 12.83 44.72 10.14
C THR A 12 12.92 43.97 8.79
N SER A 13 13.39 42.72 8.85
CA SER A 13 12.84 41.67 7.98
C SER A 13 12.79 40.39 8.81
N GLU A 14 11.60 40.09 9.30
CA GLU A 14 11.28 38.91 10.07
C GLU A 14 11.25 37.71 9.13
N ASN A 15 12.01 36.68 9.50
CA ASN A 15 11.99 35.38 8.87
C ASN A 15 10.76 34.61 9.36
N GLU A 16 9.63 34.79 8.68
CA GLU A 16 8.45 33.93 8.84
C GLU A 16 8.69 32.56 8.19
N SER A 17 9.55 31.75 8.81
CA SER A 17 9.67 30.32 8.50
C SER A 17 8.79 29.50 9.45
N SER A 18 7.50 29.83 9.54
CA SER A 18 6.54 28.99 10.26
C SER A 18 5.11 29.26 9.84
N ALA A 19 4.65 28.55 8.81
CA ALA A 19 3.31 27.96 8.69
C ALA A 19 2.95 27.76 7.21
N LEU A 20 3.18 26.58 6.63
CA LEU A 20 2.37 26.06 5.51
C LEU A 20 2.57 24.53 5.36
N TYR A 21 2.25 23.77 6.40
CA TYR A 21 1.80 22.38 6.22
C TYR A 21 0.27 22.42 6.17
N ARG A 22 -0.28 22.88 5.04
CA ARG A 22 -1.72 22.84 4.78
C ARG A 22 -1.96 21.75 3.74
N SER A 23 -2.64 20.70 4.21
CA SER A 23 -3.16 19.56 3.44
C SER A 23 -3.84 20.02 2.15
N TYR A 24 -3.32 19.56 1.00
CA TYR A 24 -3.90 19.82 -0.31
C TYR A 24 -5.19 19.01 -0.46
N PHE A 25 -6.33 19.68 -0.28
CA PHE A 25 -7.65 19.16 -0.65
C PHE A 25 -8.04 19.90 -1.94
N PRO A 26 -8.30 19.19 -3.06
CA PRO A 26 -8.52 19.83 -4.36
C PRO A 26 -9.70 20.81 -4.34
N SER A 27 -9.48 22.00 -4.88
CA SER A 27 -10.43 23.10 -4.95
C SER A 27 -11.29 22.98 -6.22
N TRP A 28 -12.51 23.52 -6.18
CA TRP A 28 -13.40 23.60 -7.35
C TRP A 28 -12.80 24.42 -8.53
N GLU A 29 -11.71 25.16 -8.29
CA GLU A 29 -10.91 25.83 -9.32
C GLU A 29 -10.06 24.86 -10.16
N ASP A 30 -9.69 23.70 -9.61
CA ASP A 30 -8.89 22.68 -10.31
C ASP A 30 -9.69 21.99 -11.44
N PHE A 31 -11.03 22.01 -11.37
CA PHE A 31 -11.91 21.42 -12.39
C PHE A 31 -12.06 22.33 -13.63
N ASN A 32 -11.90 23.65 -13.48
CA ASN A 32 -11.95 24.61 -14.60
C ASN A 32 -10.64 24.66 -15.41
N SER A 33 -9.54 24.14 -14.87
CA SER A 33 -8.27 23.95 -15.59
C SER A 33 -8.41 23.08 -16.85
N SER A 34 -9.34 22.12 -16.83
CA SER A 34 -9.62 21.23 -17.98
C SER A 34 -10.26 21.95 -19.17
N VAL A 35 -11.03 23.02 -18.92
CA VAL A 35 -11.69 23.79 -19.99
C VAL A 35 -10.72 24.78 -20.63
N ASP A 36 -9.80 25.33 -19.84
CA ASP A 36 -8.73 26.19 -20.35
C ASP A 36 -7.71 25.37 -21.16
N ASP A 37 -7.36 24.15 -20.74
CA ASP A 37 -6.52 23.23 -21.53
C ASP A 37 -7.11 22.91 -22.91
N ILE A 38 -8.43 22.75 -23.03
CA ILE A 38 -9.09 22.53 -24.32
C ILE A 38 -9.04 23.80 -25.20
N ARG A 39 -9.19 25.00 -24.62
CA ARG A 39 -9.00 26.26 -25.36
C ARG A 39 -7.56 26.42 -25.86
N TYR A 40 -6.56 26.11 -25.01
CA TYR A 40 -5.16 26.16 -25.41
C TYR A 40 -4.81 25.09 -26.46
N PHE A 41 -5.45 23.93 -26.41
CA PHE A 41 -5.31 22.89 -27.43
C PHE A 41 -5.87 23.33 -28.79
N VAL A 42 -7.06 23.94 -28.83
CA VAL A 42 -7.64 24.45 -30.09
C VAL A 42 -6.84 25.63 -30.64
N ILE A 43 -6.38 26.57 -29.80
CA ILE A 43 -5.50 27.67 -30.23
C ILE A 43 -4.16 27.12 -30.77
N GLY A 44 -3.60 26.10 -30.13
CA GLY A 44 -2.34 25.45 -30.53
C GLY A 44 -2.40 24.69 -31.87
N VAL A 45 -3.58 24.27 -32.33
CA VAL A 45 -3.76 23.66 -33.66
C VAL A 45 -3.82 24.73 -34.78
N TYR A 46 -4.29 25.94 -34.49
CA TYR A 46 -4.45 27.01 -35.49
C TYR A 46 -3.30 28.03 -35.55
N THR A 47 -2.37 28.01 -34.59
CA THR A 47 -1.17 28.85 -34.63
C THR A 47 0.07 27.98 -34.76
N PHE A 48 0.60 27.85 -35.98
CA PHE A 48 1.92 27.25 -36.22
C PHE A 48 3.02 28.10 -35.55
N PRO A 49 3.63 27.67 -34.43
CA PRO A 49 4.77 28.38 -33.87
C PRO A 49 6.00 27.95 -34.68
N LYS A 50 6.74 28.92 -35.22
CA LYS A 50 8.09 28.67 -35.77
C LYS A 50 8.91 27.90 -34.74
N ALA A 51 9.37 26.71 -35.14
CA ALA A 51 10.18 25.85 -34.29
C ALA A 51 11.39 26.61 -33.71
N PRO A 52 11.71 26.44 -32.42
CA PRO A 52 12.96 26.97 -31.88
C PRO A 52 14.12 26.28 -32.58
N LYS A 53 15.05 27.09 -33.11
CA LYS A 53 16.28 26.58 -33.73
C LYS A 53 16.98 25.65 -32.73
N ALA A 54 17.03 24.36 -33.08
CA ALA A 54 17.73 23.36 -32.29
C ALA A 54 19.19 23.82 -32.07
N LEU A 55 19.57 24.00 -30.81
CA LEU A 55 20.98 24.13 -30.42
C LEU A 55 21.68 22.83 -30.79
N LYS A 56 22.30 22.81 -31.96
CA LYS A 56 23.28 21.80 -32.36
C LYS A 56 24.42 21.83 -31.35
N GLY A 57 24.55 20.76 -30.55
CA GLY A 57 25.77 20.51 -29.78
C GLY A 57 25.56 19.88 -28.41
N LYS A 58 25.33 18.57 -28.40
CA LYS A 58 26.03 17.56 -27.57
C LYS A 58 25.43 16.21 -27.93
N GLY A 59 26.20 15.41 -28.68
CA GLY A 59 25.85 14.03 -29.00
C GLY A 59 25.50 13.26 -27.73
N ALA A 60 24.75 12.17 -27.89
CA ALA A 60 24.39 11.25 -26.82
C ALA A 60 25.59 11.06 -25.88
N VAL A 61 25.54 11.70 -24.70
CA VAL A 61 26.65 11.65 -23.75
C VAL A 61 26.67 10.22 -23.26
N GLU A 62 27.63 9.44 -23.75
CA GLU A 62 27.98 8.15 -23.19
C GLU A 62 27.96 8.29 -21.66
N LYS A 63 27.20 7.44 -20.98
CA LYS A 63 27.04 7.50 -19.52
C LYS A 63 28.42 7.36 -18.90
N LYS A 64 29.05 8.49 -18.60
CA LYS A 64 30.40 8.55 -18.02
C LYS A 64 30.43 7.67 -16.78
N VAL A 65 31.42 6.79 -16.69
CA VAL A 65 31.67 5.96 -15.51
C VAL A 65 31.77 6.89 -14.30
N VAL A 66 30.85 6.70 -13.34
CA VAL A 66 30.77 7.51 -12.12
C VAL A 66 31.64 6.86 -11.06
N HIS A 67 32.62 7.60 -10.53
CA HIS A 67 33.45 7.09 -9.44
C HIS A 67 32.60 6.82 -8.18
N PRO A 68 32.80 5.69 -7.46
CA PRO A 68 31.96 5.26 -6.35
C PRO A 68 31.84 6.30 -5.22
N TYR A 69 32.91 7.05 -4.93
CA TYR A 69 32.92 8.09 -3.90
C TYR A 69 32.55 9.50 -4.41
N SER A 70 32.08 9.63 -5.64
CA SER A 70 31.68 10.94 -6.19
C SER A 70 30.32 11.40 -5.65
N ARG A 71 30.10 12.72 -5.66
CA ARG A 71 28.79 13.31 -5.30
C ARG A 71 27.63 12.72 -6.13
N LYS A 72 27.87 12.45 -7.41
CA LYS A 72 26.88 11.85 -8.31
C LYS A 72 26.54 10.41 -7.90
N ALA A 73 27.53 9.62 -7.49
CA ALA A 73 27.29 8.27 -6.93
C ALA A 73 26.47 8.35 -5.62
N ALA A 74 26.81 9.27 -4.72
CA ALA A 74 26.06 9.47 -3.48
C ALA A 74 24.60 9.88 -3.73
N GLN A 75 24.32 10.71 -4.74
CA GLN A 75 22.96 11.08 -5.14
C GLN A 75 22.17 9.88 -5.66
N MET A 76 22.76 9.11 -6.59
CA MET A 76 22.12 7.89 -7.10
C MET A 76 21.82 6.89 -5.97
N ALA A 77 22.74 6.70 -5.02
CA ALA A 77 22.53 5.84 -3.87
C ALA A 77 21.33 6.31 -3.01
N ARG A 78 21.20 7.62 -2.76
CA ARG A 78 20.06 8.18 -2.00
C ARG A 78 18.73 7.96 -2.72
N GLU A 79 18.71 8.12 -4.04
CA GLU A 79 17.52 7.87 -4.86
C GLU A 79 17.10 6.40 -4.82
N VAL A 80 18.06 5.48 -4.94
CA VAL A 80 17.83 4.04 -4.81
C VAL A 80 17.25 3.70 -3.45
N THR A 81 17.87 4.15 -2.35
CA THR A 81 17.35 3.90 -0.99
C THR A 81 15.97 4.52 -0.77
N LYS A 82 15.69 5.70 -1.34
CA LYS A 82 14.37 6.33 -1.28
C LYS A 82 13.33 5.48 -2.00
N GLN A 83 13.68 5.00 -3.20
CA GLN A 83 12.79 4.18 -4.01
C GLN A 83 12.56 2.80 -3.37
N GLU A 84 13.59 2.17 -2.83
CA GLU A 84 13.49 0.92 -2.07
C GLU A 84 12.56 1.04 -0.87
N LYS A 85 12.68 2.12 -0.06
CA LYS A 85 11.76 2.39 1.05
C LYS A 85 10.32 2.58 0.57
N LYS A 86 10.12 3.20 -0.59
CA LYS A 86 8.79 3.40 -1.19
C LYS A 86 8.19 2.07 -1.64
N GLU A 87 8.94 1.26 -2.36
CA GLU A 87 8.49 -0.06 -2.82
C GLU A 87 8.25 -1.02 -1.65
N ARG A 88 9.09 -0.99 -0.61
CA ARG A 88 8.88 -1.77 0.61
C ARG A 88 7.52 -1.49 1.25
N LYS A 89 7.17 -0.21 1.42
CA LYS A 89 5.85 0.18 1.98
C LYS A 89 4.68 -0.29 1.11
N LYS A 90 4.83 -0.26 -0.22
CA LYS A 90 3.81 -0.78 -1.14
C LYS A 90 3.67 -2.29 -0.99
N ASN A 91 4.78 -3.02 -0.94
CA ASN A 91 4.80 -4.47 -0.79
C ASN A 91 4.20 -4.89 0.56
N GLU A 92 4.55 -4.23 1.67
CA GLU A 92 3.96 -4.47 2.98
C GLU A 92 2.42 -4.24 2.97
N LYS A 93 1.95 -3.21 2.27
CA LYS A 93 0.50 -2.96 2.11
C LYS A 93 -0.16 -4.04 1.24
N ALA A 94 0.49 -4.43 0.15
CA ALA A 94 -0.01 -5.46 -0.76
C ALA A 94 -0.11 -6.82 -0.07
N ILE A 95 0.91 -7.22 0.71
CA ILE A 95 0.91 -8.47 1.49
C ILE A 95 -0.26 -8.49 2.48
N ARG A 96 -0.45 -7.41 3.25
CA ARG A 96 -1.59 -7.31 4.18
C ARG A 96 -2.93 -7.44 3.47
N LEU A 97 -3.10 -6.75 2.34
CA LEU A 97 -4.34 -6.81 1.56
C LEU A 97 -4.55 -8.20 0.95
N SER A 98 -3.49 -8.87 0.49
CA SER A 98 -3.56 -10.24 -0.03
C SER A 98 -4.05 -11.20 1.05
N SER A 99 -3.46 -11.16 2.24
CA SER A 99 -3.88 -12.03 3.35
C SER A 99 -5.33 -11.79 3.76
N THR A 100 -5.79 -10.53 3.78
CA THR A 100 -7.21 -10.23 4.01
C THR A 100 -8.08 -10.78 2.88
N GLY A 101 -7.69 -10.58 1.62
CA GLY A 101 -8.43 -11.06 0.45
C GLY A 101 -8.56 -12.59 0.42
N GLU A 102 -7.48 -13.32 0.67
CA GLU A 102 -7.47 -14.79 0.76
C GLU A 102 -8.40 -15.29 1.87
N LYS A 103 -8.38 -14.64 3.04
CA LYS A 103 -9.31 -14.94 4.14
C LYS A 103 -10.76 -14.76 3.70
N LEU A 104 -11.10 -13.60 3.13
CA LEU A 104 -12.46 -13.31 2.66
C LEU A 104 -12.91 -14.32 1.59
N LEU A 105 -12.04 -14.63 0.63
CA LEU A 105 -12.32 -15.59 -0.44
C LEU A 105 -12.59 -16.99 0.12
N TRP A 106 -11.82 -17.43 1.12
CA TRP A 106 -12.08 -18.70 1.80
C TRP A 106 -13.47 -18.69 2.44
N PHE A 107 -13.82 -17.64 3.19
CA PHE A 107 -15.16 -17.54 3.80
C PHE A 107 -16.25 -17.59 2.74
N GLN A 108 -16.12 -16.83 1.65
CA GLN A 108 -17.07 -16.83 0.54
C GLN A 108 -17.30 -18.24 -0.03
N SER A 109 -16.22 -19.03 -0.20
CA SER A 109 -16.30 -20.40 -0.73
C SER A 109 -17.04 -21.39 0.18
N GLN A 110 -17.14 -21.10 1.48
CA GLN A 110 -17.78 -21.96 2.48
C GLN A 110 -19.26 -21.62 2.70
N LEU A 111 -19.75 -20.53 2.10
CA LEU A 111 -21.13 -20.09 2.25
C LEU A 111 -22.02 -20.79 1.21
N ASP A 112 -23.21 -21.22 1.65
CA ASP A 112 -24.24 -21.79 0.80
C ASP A 112 -24.98 -20.64 0.09
N PRO A 113 -25.05 -20.63 -1.26
CA PRO A 113 -25.77 -19.60 -2.01
C PRO A 113 -27.27 -19.50 -1.66
N SER A 114 -27.87 -20.58 -1.20
CA SER A 114 -29.33 -20.69 -1.00
C SER A 114 -29.81 -20.12 0.33
N LYS A 115 -28.91 -20.03 1.30
CA LYS A 115 -29.26 -19.61 2.66
C LYS A 115 -29.47 -18.09 2.75
N THR A 116 -30.33 -17.58 3.61
CA THR A 116 -30.54 -16.12 3.73
C THR A 116 -29.80 -15.50 4.91
N GLU A 117 -29.61 -16.24 5.99
CA GLU A 117 -28.96 -15.77 7.23
C GLU A 117 -28.27 -16.94 7.93
N TYR A 118 -27.19 -16.65 8.67
CA TYR A 118 -26.49 -17.63 9.49
C TYR A 118 -26.72 -17.38 10.98
N SER A 119 -27.00 -18.45 11.71
CA SER A 119 -27.03 -18.39 13.17
C SER A 119 -25.62 -18.26 13.74
N LYS A 120 -25.49 -17.70 14.95
CA LYS A 120 -24.22 -17.61 15.68
C LYS A 120 -23.50 -18.96 15.77
N LYS A 121 -24.24 -20.05 16.04
CA LYS A 121 -23.68 -21.40 16.12
C LYS A 121 -23.07 -21.86 14.80
N GLU A 122 -23.70 -21.50 13.69
CA GLU A 122 -23.24 -21.84 12.35
C GLU A 122 -22.04 -21.00 11.93
N ALA A 123 -22.03 -19.72 12.32
CA ALA A 123 -20.86 -18.86 12.17
C ALA A 123 -19.66 -19.44 12.93
N CYS A 124 -19.82 -19.84 14.19
CA CYS A 124 -18.78 -20.54 14.94
C CYS A 124 -18.31 -21.81 14.21
N ALA A 125 -19.23 -22.63 13.69
CA ALA A 125 -18.84 -23.83 12.93
C ALA A 125 -18.05 -23.52 11.64
N ILE A 126 -18.32 -22.40 10.96
CA ILE A 126 -17.53 -21.95 9.82
C ILE A 126 -16.14 -21.48 10.28
N ILE A 127 -16.07 -20.75 11.40
CA ILE A 127 -14.78 -20.30 11.98
C ILE A 127 -13.91 -21.50 12.38
N GLU A 128 -14.47 -22.53 13.00
CA GLU A 128 -13.71 -23.74 13.35
C GLU A 128 -13.13 -24.40 12.08
N ARG A 129 -13.92 -24.53 11.01
CA ARG A 129 -13.41 -25.02 9.72
C ARG A 129 -12.29 -24.13 9.16
N TYR A 130 -12.35 -22.81 9.38
CA TYR A 130 -11.31 -21.88 8.96
C TYR A 130 -10.00 -22.13 9.71
N LEU A 131 -10.07 -22.33 11.03
CA LEU A 131 -8.90 -22.62 11.86
C LEU A 131 -8.24 -23.96 11.48
N HIS A 132 -9.02 -24.92 11.00
CA HIS A 132 -8.58 -26.25 10.56
C HIS A 132 -8.23 -26.34 9.05
N ARG A 133 -8.20 -25.21 8.33
CA ARG A 133 -8.01 -25.20 6.86
C ARG A 133 -6.65 -25.74 6.39
N PHE A 134 -5.65 -25.77 7.26
CA PHE A 134 -4.29 -26.23 6.93
C PHE A 134 -3.98 -27.66 7.40
N ASP A 135 -4.93 -28.35 8.02
CA ASP A 135 -4.69 -29.67 8.62
C ASP A 135 -4.20 -30.68 7.57
N SER A 136 -4.79 -30.67 6.37
CA SER A 136 -4.36 -31.55 5.27
C SER A 136 -2.96 -31.22 4.75
N GLU A 137 -2.58 -29.93 4.71
CA GLU A 137 -1.23 -29.51 4.31
C GLU A 137 -0.19 -29.94 5.36
N LEU A 138 -0.52 -29.80 6.64
CA LEU A 138 0.36 -30.24 7.74
C LEU A 138 0.52 -31.76 7.77
N GLU A 139 -0.58 -32.51 7.59
CA GLU A 139 -0.54 -33.97 7.49
C GLU A 139 0.34 -34.42 6.31
N GLN A 140 0.22 -33.78 5.15
CA GLN A 140 1.07 -34.08 3.99
C GLN A 140 2.55 -33.82 4.29
N ILE A 141 2.89 -32.70 4.94
CA ILE A 141 4.27 -32.40 5.36
C ILE A 141 4.78 -33.46 6.34
N GLU A 142 3.96 -33.88 7.30
CA GLU A 142 4.30 -34.92 8.26
C GLU A 142 4.56 -36.27 7.58
N LEU A 143 3.70 -36.68 6.64
CA LEU A 143 3.86 -37.90 5.86
C LEU A 143 5.17 -37.88 5.06
N VAL A 144 5.46 -36.80 4.34
CA VAL A 144 6.70 -36.65 3.56
C VAL A 144 7.94 -36.75 4.45
N ASN A 145 7.92 -36.10 5.62
CA ASN A 145 9.02 -36.15 6.57
C ASN A 145 9.10 -37.50 7.31
N GLY A 146 8.00 -38.25 7.41
CA GLY A 146 7.93 -39.59 8.00
C GLY A 146 8.50 -40.69 7.11
N ILE A 147 8.70 -40.44 5.81
CA ILE A 147 9.34 -41.38 4.90
C ILE A 147 10.82 -41.55 5.30
N LYS A 148 11.16 -42.74 5.79
CA LYS A 148 12.51 -43.07 6.24
C LYS A 148 13.50 -43.02 5.07
N GLY A 149 14.56 -42.21 5.19
CA GLY A 149 15.61 -42.08 4.19
C GLY A 149 16.74 -41.17 4.64
N ARG A 150 17.78 -41.02 3.80
CA ARG A 150 18.90 -40.08 4.03
C ARG A 150 18.55 -38.66 3.54
N GLN A 151 17.34 -38.19 3.80
CA GLN A 151 16.92 -36.84 3.43
C GLN A 151 16.71 -35.99 4.67
N GLY A 152 17.09 -34.71 4.57
CA GLY A 152 16.81 -33.73 5.62
C GLY A 152 15.34 -33.36 5.69
N ARG A 153 14.93 -32.70 6.77
CA ARG A 153 13.55 -32.24 6.96
C ARG A 153 13.14 -31.30 5.82
N GLN A 154 12.09 -31.69 5.09
CA GLN A 154 11.53 -30.91 4.01
C GLN A 154 10.45 -29.95 4.54
N HIS A 155 10.20 -28.87 3.79
CA HIS A 155 9.13 -27.89 4.04
C HIS A 155 9.12 -27.20 5.43
N SER A 156 10.26 -27.16 6.13
CA SER A 156 10.36 -26.61 7.48
C SER A 156 9.91 -25.15 7.60
N SER A 157 10.25 -24.30 6.62
CA SER A 157 9.82 -22.90 6.60
C SER A 157 8.30 -22.78 6.53
N ARG A 158 7.68 -23.49 5.59
CA ARG A 158 6.22 -23.44 5.36
C ARG A 158 5.45 -24.00 6.56
N GLU A 159 5.93 -25.11 7.12
CA GLU A 159 5.34 -25.70 8.33
C GLU A 159 5.36 -24.72 9.51
N ASN A 160 6.48 -24.02 9.71
CA ASN A 160 6.60 -23.02 10.76
C ASN A 160 5.67 -21.81 10.52
N ASP A 161 5.57 -21.33 9.28
CA ASP A 161 4.70 -20.21 8.91
C ASP A 161 3.22 -20.55 9.17
N ILE A 162 2.79 -21.77 8.79
CA ILE A 162 1.44 -22.27 9.06
C ILE A 162 1.18 -22.36 10.56
N LYS A 163 2.09 -22.98 11.32
CA LYS A 163 1.95 -23.13 12.77
C LYS A 163 1.85 -21.77 13.47
N GLN A 164 2.69 -20.81 13.07
CA GLN A 164 2.63 -19.45 13.62
C GLN A 164 1.31 -18.74 13.27
N THR A 165 0.78 -18.99 12.07
CA THR A 165 -0.50 -18.43 11.63
C THR A 165 -1.68 -19.01 12.43
N ILE A 166 -1.75 -20.34 12.56
CA ILE A 166 -2.79 -21.03 13.33
C ILE A 166 -2.76 -20.57 14.80
N GLU A 167 -1.56 -20.51 15.40
CA GLU A 167 -1.40 -20.07 16.79
C GLU A 167 -1.95 -18.65 16.99
N ARG A 168 -1.62 -17.72 16.08
CA ARG A 168 -2.12 -16.35 16.13
C ARG A 168 -3.65 -16.28 16.00
N GLU A 169 -4.22 -17.05 15.08
CA GLU A 169 -5.67 -17.06 14.84
C GLU A 169 -6.44 -17.72 15.99
N ARG A 170 -5.89 -18.77 16.61
CA ARG A 170 -6.46 -19.39 17.82
C ARG A 170 -6.44 -18.44 19.01
N MET A 171 -5.31 -17.78 19.26
CA MET A 171 -5.21 -16.74 20.30
C MET A 171 -6.24 -15.61 20.08
N GLN A 172 -6.49 -15.22 18.83
CA GLN A 172 -7.53 -14.24 18.49
C GLN A 172 -8.92 -14.76 18.82
N TYR A 173 -9.24 -15.97 18.37
CA TYR A 173 -10.55 -16.57 18.53
C TYR A 173 -10.93 -16.76 20.01
N GLU A 174 -10.00 -17.28 20.82
CA GLU A 174 -10.24 -17.55 22.24
C GLU A 174 -10.13 -16.29 23.12
N GLY A 175 -9.31 -15.31 22.70
CA GLY A 175 -9.02 -14.11 23.50
C GLY A 175 -9.99 -12.95 23.28
N TYR A 176 -9.80 -12.21 22.18
CA TYR A 176 -10.48 -10.92 21.94
C TYR A 176 -11.44 -10.93 20.74
N GLY A 177 -11.58 -12.08 20.07
CA GLY A 177 -12.43 -12.27 18.89
C GLY A 177 -11.63 -12.20 17.60
N ILE A 178 -11.91 -13.15 16.70
CA ILE A 178 -11.39 -13.16 15.34
C ILE A 178 -12.29 -12.33 14.41
N GLU A 179 -11.67 -11.48 13.59
CA GLU A 179 -12.40 -10.67 12.60
C GLU A 179 -12.90 -11.56 11.45
N ILE A 180 -14.20 -11.56 11.18
CA ILE A 180 -14.81 -12.32 10.08
C ILE A 180 -15.87 -11.46 9.36
N PRO A 181 -16.24 -11.81 8.12
CA PRO A 181 -17.35 -11.17 7.43
C PRO A 181 -18.65 -11.27 8.22
N GLU A 182 -19.48 -10.24 8.14
CA GLU A 182 -20.79 -10.26 8.80
C GLU A 182 -21.78 -11.12 8.01
N ILE A 183 -21.85 -12.40 8.38
CA ILE A 183 -22.71 -13.40 7.73
C ILE A 183 -24.07 -13.61 8.44
N MET A 184 -24.24 -13.02 9.63
CA MET A 184 -25.47 -13.14 10.41
C MET A 184 -26.58 -12.20 9.90
N ASN A 185 -26.20 -11.12 9.22
CA ASN A 185 -27.13 -10.14 8.68
C ASN A 185 -27.36 -10.41 7.19
N GLY A 186 -28.59 -10.71 6.80
CA GLY A 186 -28.92 -11.05 5.40
C GLY A 186 -28.55 -9.96 4.39
N LYS A 187 -28.56 -8.67 4.78
CA LYS A 187 -28.13 -7.57 3.89
C LYS A 187 -26.65 -7.64 3.57
N HIS A 188 -25.81 -7.86 4.58
CA HIS A 188 -24.35 -7.92 4.42
C HIS A 188 -23.94 -9.24 3.77
N LEU A 189 -24.61 -10.34 4.12
CA LEU A 189 -24.41 -11.63 3.47
C LEU A 189 -24.66 -11.56 1.96
N LYS A 190 -25.73 -10.86 1.53
CA LYS A 190 -26.02 -10.68 0.10
C LYS A 190 -24.94 -9.86 -0.63
N MET A 191 -24.33 -8.89 0.04
CA MET A 191 -23.23 -8.09 -0.53
C MET A 191 -21.91 -8.85 -0.57
N PHE A 192 -21.71 -9.75 0.40
CA PHE A 192 -20.48 -10.53 0.54
C PHE A 192 -20.41 -11.74 -0.40
N ARG A 193 -21.56 -12.21 -0.90
CA ARG A 193 -21.67 -13.22 -1.95
C ARG A 193 -21.25 -12.69 -3.31
#